data_AF-A0A7C7URY6-F1
#
_entry.id   AF-A0A7C7URY6-F1
#
_cell.length_a   1.000
_cell.length_b   1.000
_cell.length_c   1.000
_cell.angle_alpha   90.00
_cell.angle_beta   90.00
_cell.angle_gamma   90.00
#
_symmetry.space_group_name_H-M   'P 1'
#
loop_
_entity.id
_entity.type
_entity.pdbx_description
1 polymer ?
#
loop_
_entity_poly.entity_id
_entity_poly.type
_entity_poly.pdbx_seq_one_letter_code
_entity_poly.pdbx_strand_id
1 'polypeptide(L)'
;MWTSVGRWPQRFSASAKKIARRYKIKFSKIWHVDEKFTSHKRVPSKRRKRGKRKWAYRITVLDSEGNVVASYLAPERSTDAVKEVLRRAKKEAGFSPDIVVSDKYNAYDRGVNVLGRRAKHVRAHFEGKFIPYGKGVVLLSNNKIERYQR
;
A
#
# COMPACT_ATOMS: atom_id res chain seq x y z
N MET A 1 32.59 3.17 4.38
CA MET A 1 32.34 4.61 4.62
C MET A 1 30.85 4.87 4.37
N TRP A 2 30.04 5.04 5.41
CA TRP A 2 28.62 5.40 5.25
C TRP A 2 28.53 6.91 5.04
N THR A 3 27.95 7.34 3.92
CA THR A 3 27.83 8.76 3.57
C THR A 3 26.95 9.50 4.58
N SER A 4 27.22 10.78 4.79
CA SER A 4 26.48 11.69 5.70
C SER A 4 24.95 11.66 5.50
N VAL A 5 24.49 11.37 4.28
CA VAL A 5 23.07 11.18 3.92
C VAL A 5 22.47 9.92 4.54
N GLY A 6 23.22 8.82 4.64
CA GLY A 6 22.75 7.55 5.20
C GLY A 6 22.34 7.63 6.68
N ARG A 7 22.78 8.66 7.40
CA ARG A 7 22.43 8.92 8.81
C ARG A 7 21.20 9.81 8.98
N TRP A 8 20.68 10.39 7.91
CA TRP A 8 19.54 11.32 7.97
C TRP A 8 18.29 10.70 8.60
N PRO A 9 17.90 9.44 8.28
CA PRO A 9 16.73 8.84 8.91
C PRO A 9 16.85 8.80 10.44
N GLN A 10 18.02 8.44 10.96
CA GLN A 10 18.26 8.40 12.40
C GLN A 10 18.18 9.81 13.01
N ARG A 11 18.83 10.80 12.37
CA ARG A 11 18.87 12.19 12.84
C ARG A 11 17.49 12.86 12.86
N PHE A 12 16.66 12.64 11.85
CA PHE A 12 15.38 13.33 11.70
C PHE A 12 14.17 12.52 12.16
N SER A 13 14.35 11.24 12.53
CA SER A 13 13.26 10.38 12.98
C SER A 13 12.46 10.97 14.16
N ALA A 14 13.14 11.59 15.13
CA ALA A 14 12.50 12.20 16.29
C ALA A 14 11.61 13.39 15.88
N SER A 15 12.13 14.28 15.03
CA SER A 15 11.39 15.43 14.51
C SER A 15 10.20 15.00 13.65
N ALA A 16 10.40 14.01 12.77
CA ALA A 16 9.33 13.44 11.95
C ALA A 16 8.22 12.83 12.82
N LYS A 17 8.57 12.07 13.88
CA LYS A 17 7.59 11.54 14.85
C LYS A 17 6.84 12.66 15.57
N LYS A 18 7.52 13.75 15.96
CA LYS A 18 6.88 14.89 16.65
C LYS A 18 5.88 15.60 15.74
N ILE A 19 6.23 15.79 14.47
CA ILE A 19 5.32 16.34 13.44
C ILE A 19 4.13 15.39 13.26
N ALA A 20 4.38 14.10 13.01
CA ALA A 20 3.33 13.10 12.82
C ALA A 20 2.35 13.02 14.01
N ARG A 21 2.83 13.15 15.25
CA ARG A 21 1.96 13.17 16.45
C ARG A 21 1.06 14.41 16.54
N ARG A 22 1.45 15.52 15.93
CA ARG A 22 0.66 16.77 15.93
C ARG A 22 -0.39 16.79 14.82
N TYR A 23 -0.10 16.14 13.69
CA TYR A 23 -1.01 16.05 12.56
C TYR A 23 -1.81 14.76 12.61
N LYS A 24 -3.06 14.85 13.08
CA LYS A 24 -4.00 13.74 12.96
C LYS A 24 -4.57 13.73 11.55
N ILE A 25 -4.07 12.83 10.72
CA ILE A 25 -4.62 12.62 9.37
C ILE A 25 -6.02 12.05 9.52
N LYS A 26 -6.99 12.65 8.82
CA LYS A 26 -8.33 12.07 8.66
C LYS A 26 -8.33 11.32 7.34
N PHE A 27 -8.39 9.99 7.41
CA PHE A 27 -8.41 9.18 6.21
C PHE A 27 -9.81 9.15 5.60
N SER A 28 -9.90 9.20 4.28
CA SER A 28 -11.13 8.91 3.56
C SER A 28 -11.48 7.41 3.61
N LYS A 29 -12.74 7.07 3.33
CA LYS A 29 -13.25 5.68 3.33
C LYS A 29 -13.08 4.95 1.99
N ILE A 30 -12.44 5.58 1.03
CA ILE A 30 -12.12 4.97 -0.27
C ILE A 30 -10.61 4.78 -0.30
N TRP A 31 -10.16 3.53 -0.36
CA TRP A 31 -8.74 3.19 -0.37
C TRP A 31 -8.33 2.65 -1.72
N HIS A 32 -7.13 3.03 -2.16
CA HIS A 32 -6.44 2.50 -3.32
C HIS A 32 -5.29 1.64 -2.85
N VAL A 33 -5.15 0.46 -3.44
CA VAL A 33 -4.10 -0.50 -3.07
C VAL A 33 -3.40 -0.99 -4.32
N ASP A 34 -2.08 -1.01 -4.24
CA ASP A 34 -1.24 -1.41 -5.35
C ASP A 34 0.11 -1.96 -4.85
N GLU A 35 0.75 -2.75 -5.69
CA GLU A 35 2.03 -3.40 -5.40
C GLU A 35 3.13 -3.00 -6.38
N LYS A 36 4.27 -2.56 -5.85
CA LYS A 36 5.49 -2.38 -6.64
C LYS A 36 6.48 -3.50 -6.34
N PHE A 37 6.94 -4.18 -7.39
CA PHE A 37 8.09 -5.07 -7.27
C PHE A 37 9.35 -4.24 -7.03
N THR A 38 10.15 -4.63 -6.04
CA THR A 38 11.42 -3.97 -5.74
C THR A 38 12.52 -5.02 -5.62
N SER A 39 13.71 -4.64 -6.04
CA SER A 39 14.84 -5.53 -5.90
C SER A 39 15.29 -5.61 -4.45
N HIS A 40 15.45 -6.83 -3.95
CA HIS A 40 15.96 -7.09 -2.61
C HIS A 40 17.42 -7.58 -2.66
N LYS A 41 17.99 -7.88 -1.48
CA LYS A 41 19.34 -8.42 -1.35
C LYS A 41 19.53 -9.67 -2.21
N ARG A 42 20.73 -9.82 -2.76
CA ARG A 42 21.15 -11.05 -3.43
C ARG A 42 21.36 -12.14 -2.38
N VAL A 43 20.90 -13.35 -2.69
CA VAL A 43 21.14 -14.54 -1.88
C VAL A 43 22.16 -15.44 -2.57
N PRO A 44 22.94 -16.24 -1.82
CA PRO A 44 23.83 -17.23 -2.42
C PRO A 44 23.13 -18.11 -3.45
N SER A 45 23.85 -18.49 -4.50
CA SER A 45 23.33 -19.34 -5.57
C SER A 45 24.40 -20.30 -6.03
N LYS A 46 24.08 -21.59 -6.08
CA LYS A 46 24.99 -22.63 -6.60
C LYS A 46 25.36 -22.41 -8.07
N ARG A 47 24.50 -21.73 -8.85
CA ARG A 47 24.68 -21.50 -10.30
C ARG A 47 25.26 -20.12 -10.67
N ARG A 48 25.23 -19.14 -9.77
CA ARG A 48 25.64 -17.74 -10.09
C ARG A 48 26.64 -17.24 -9.06
N LYS A 49 27.90 -16.98 -9.48
CA LYS A 49 28.98 -16.44 -8.62
C LYS A 49 28.57 -15.17 -7.86
N ARG A 50 27.76 -14.30 -8.48
CA ARG A 50 27.23 -13.07 -7.85
C ARG A 50 25.94 -13.28 -7.03
N GLY A 51 25.52 -14.51 -6.75
CA GLY A 51 24.24 -14.83 -6.12
C GLY A 51 23.00 -14.61 -7.02
N LYS A 52 21.82 -15.02 -6.55
CA LYS A 52 20.51 -14.78 -7.17
C LYS A 52 19.86 -13.54 -6.54
N ARG A 53 19.35 -12.63 -7.36
CA ARG A 53 18.59 -11.47 -6.87
C ARG A 53 17.25 -11.98 -6.33
N LYS A 54 16.93 -11.68 -5.06
CA LYS A 54 15.56 -11.85 -4.55
C LYS A 54 14.77 -10.60 -4.86
N TRP A 55 13.47 -10.80 -4.98
CA TRP A 55 12.50 -9.73 -5.14
C TRP A 55 11.74 -9.57 -3.83
N ALA A 56 11.24 -8.38 -3.59
CA ALA A 56 10.26 -8.10 -2.57
C ALA A 56 9.14 -7.26 -3.21
N TYR A 57 7.97 -7.27 -2.59
CA TYR A 57 6.80 -6.57 -3.06
C TYR A 57 6.42 -5.54 -2.02
N ARG A 58 6.49 -4.26 -2.38
CA ARG A 58 5.97 -3.18 -1.55
C ARG A 58 4.51 -3.00 -1.90
N ILE A 59 3.63 -3.36 -0.98
CA ILE A 59 2.20 -3.13 -1.11
C ILE A 59 1.86 -1.87 -0.33
N THR A 60 1.23 -0.90 -0.98
CA THR A 60 0.90 0.40 -0.39
C THR A 60 -0.61 0.60 -0.44
N VAL A 61 -1.16 1.14 0.64
CA VAL A 61 -2.56 1.56 0.75
C VAL A 61 -2.57 3.07 0.85
N LEU A 62 -3.17 3.73 -0.14
CA LEU A 62 -3.49 5.16 -0.10
C LEU A 62 -4.98 5.33 0.14
N ASP A 63 -5.38 6.43 0.74
CA ASP A 63 -6.76 6.87 0.68
C ASP A 63 -7.01 7.69 -0.60
N SER A 64 -8.27 8.04 -0.88
CA SER A 64 -8.64 8.81 -2.07
C SER A 64 -8.08 10.24 -2.08
N GLU A 65 -7.71 10.79 -0.93
CA GLU A 65 -7.06 12.09 -0.80
C GLU A 65 -5.55 12.02 -1.10
N GLY A 66 -4.96 10.83 -1.06
CA GLY A 66 -3.54 10.57 -1.35
C GLY A 66 -2.70 10.38 -0.09
N ASN A 67 -3.33 10.29 1.07
CA ASN A 67 -2.65 9.99 2.32
C ASN A 67 -2.26 8.50 2.34
N VAL A 68 -1.02 8.21 2.75
CA VAL A 68 -0.58 6.82 2.95
C VAL A 68 -1.21 6.30 4.23
N VAL A 69 -2.11 5.33 4.12
CA VAL A 69 -2.72 4.68 5.28
C VAL A 69 -1.78 3.61 5.84
N ALA A 70 -1.19 2.79 4.98
CA ALA A 70 -0.19 1.80 5.38
C ALA A 70 0.70 1.38 4.21
N SER A 71 1.83 0.77 4.52
CA SER A 71 2.66 0.05 3.56
C SER A 71 3.26 -1.20 4.19
N TYR A 72 3.45 -2.23 3.38
CA TYR A 72 4.05 -3.50 3.79
C TYR A 72 5.02 -3.99 2.74
N LEU A 73 6.24 -4.37 3.17
CA LEU A 73 7.23 -4.98 2.31
C LEU A 73 7.20 -6.49 2.51
N ALA A 74 6.65 -7.20 1.54
CA ALA A 74 6.50 -8.65 1.56
C ALA A 74 7.62 -9.33 0.76
N PRO A 75 8.08 -10.53 1.17
CA PRO A 75 9.03 -11.31 0.39
C PRO A 75 8.40 -11.89 -0.89
N GLU A 76 7.07 -12.00 -0.93
CA GLU A 76 6.31 -12.56 -2.04
C GLU A 76 4.98 -11.83 -2.25
N ARG A 77 4.44 -11.94 -3.46
CA ARG A 77 3.11 -11.44 -3.82
C ARG A 77 2.11 -12.54 -3.45
N SER A 78 1.48 -12.40 -2.29
CA SER A 78 0.54 -13.40 -1.75
C SER A 78 -0.71 -12.75 -1.17
N THR A 79 -1.79 -13.54 -1.06
CA THR A 79 -3.01 -13.10 -0.39
C THR A 79 -2.75 -12.73 1.07
N ASP A 80 -1.82 -13.41 1.75
CA ASP A 80 -1.52 -13.08 3.15
C ASP A 80 -0.75 -11.77 3.29
N ALA A 81 0.12 -11.44 2.33
CA ALA A 81 0.74 -10.11 2.27
C ALA A 81 -0.30 -8.99 2.08
N VAL A 82 -1.31 -9.22 1.22
CA VAL A 82 -2.44 -8.28 1.05
C VAL A 82 -3.24 -8.15 2.34
N LYS A 83 -3.60 -9.27 2.99
CA LYS A 83 -4.31 -9.24 4.27
C LYS A 83 -3.53 -8.46 5.32
N GLU A 84 -2.21 -8.65 5.39
CA GLU A 84 -1.36 -7.99 6.36
C GLU A 84 -1.35 -6.47 6.18
N VAL A 85 -1.16 -5.98 4.95
CA VAL A 85 -1.20 -4.52 4.72
C VAL A 85 -2.58 -3.92 5.01
N LEU A 86 -3.65 -4.64 4.69
CA LEU A 86 -5.03 -4.18 4.92
C LEU A 86 -5.38 -4.17 6.42
N ARG A 87 -4.91 -5.14 7.20
CA ARG A 87 -5.05 -5.12 8.66
C ARG A 87 -4.31 -3.94 9.27
N ARG A 88 -3.09 -3.64 8.80
CA ARG A 88 -2.33 -2.46 9.24
C ARG A 88 -3.06 -1.17 8.90
N ALA A 89 -3.58 -1.05 7.68
CA ALA A 89 -4.36 0.11 7.26
C ALA A 89 -5.61 0.31 8.12
N LYS A 90 -6.37 -0.77 8.39
CA LYS A 90 -7.52 -0.74 9.31
C LYS A 90 -7.15 -0.30 10.72
N LYS A 91 -6.03 -0.80 11.25
CA LYS A 91 -5.55 -0.43 12.58
C LYS A 91 -5.15 1.05 12.64
N GLU A 92 -4.45 1.54 11.62
CA GLU A 92 -4.01 2.94 11.53
C GLU A 92 -5.19 3.90 11.37
N ALA A 93 -6.14 3.58 10.47
CA ALA A 93 -7.30 4.42 10.24
C ALA A 93 -8.32 4.37 11.39
N GLY A 94 -8.34 3.28 12.17
CA GLY A 94 -9.33 3.04 13.22
C GLY A 94 -10.71 2.63 12.69
N PHE A 95 -10.83 2.39 11.38
CA PHE A 95 -12.07 1.97 10.72
C PHE A 95 -11.78 1.09 9.50
N SER A 96 -12.82 0.41 8.99
CA SER A 96 -12.78 -0.26 7.70
C SER A 96 -13.30 0.67 6.59
N PRO A 97 -12.66 0.70 5.41
CA PRO A 97 -13.13 1.52 4.30
C PRO A 97 -14.46 0.98 3.77
N ASP A 98 -15.18 1.84 3.08
CA ASP A 98 -16.38 1.45 2.35
C ASP A 98 -16.00 0.82 0.99
N ILE A 99 -14.93 1.33 0.35
CA ILE A 99 -14.44 0.84 -0.94
C ILE A 99 -12.93 0.62 -0.91
N VAL A 100 -12.50 -0.53 -1.45
CA VAL A 100 -11.10 -0.81 -1.79
C VAL A 100 -10.99 -0.93 -3.30
N VAL A 101 -10.15 -0.09 -3.89
CA VAL A 101 -9.78 -0.10 -5.30
C VAL A 101 -8.43 -0.75 -5.43
N SER A 102 -8.31 -1.75 -6.30
CA SER A 102 -7.02 -2.34 -6.65
C SER A 102 -6.97 -2.68 -8.13
N ASP A 103 -5.79 -3.09 -8.57
CA ASP A 103 -5.64 -3.71 -9.87
C ASP A 103 -6.30 -5.12 -9.92
N LYS A 104 -6.35 -5.76 -11.10
CA LYS A 104 -6.97 -7.05 -11.41
C LYS A 104 -6.30 -8.27 -10.76
N TYR A 105 -5.48 -8.08 -9.74
CA TYR A 105 -4.82 -9.20 -9.07
C TYR A 105 -5.76 -9.96 -8.12
N ASN A 106 -5.98 -11.24 -8.42
CA ASN A 106 -6.92 -12.11 -7.68
C ASN A 106 -6.65 -12.25 -6.18
N ALA A 107 -5.44 -11.92 -5.69
CA ALA A 107 -5.19 -11.96 -4.25
C ALA A 107 -6.03 -10.95 -3.47
N TYR A 108 -6.46 -9.85 -4.10
CA TYR A 108 -7.29 -8.84 -3.46
C TYR A 108 -8.70 -9.34 -3.16
N ASP A 109 -9.27 -10.21 -3.99
CA ASP A 109 -10.63 -10.75 -3.79
C ASP A 109 -10.78 -11.42 -2.42
N ARG A 110 -9.75 -12.19 -2.01
CA ARG A 110 -9.71 -12.83 -0.69
C ARG A 110 -9.08 -11.94 0.37
N GLY A 111 -8.17 -11.05 -0.04
CA GLY A 111 -7.46 -10.14 0.86
C GLY A 111 -8.38 -9.14 1.54
N VAL A 112 -9.33 -8.56 0.80
CA VAL A 112 -10.25 -7.50 1.28
C VAL A 112 -11.17 -7.99 2.41
N ASN A 113 -11.42 -9.30 2.51
CA ASN A 113 -12.29 -9.87 3.54
C ASN A 113 -11.87 -9.55 4.98
N VAL A 114 -10.59 -9.24 5.25
CA VAL A 114 -10.12 -8.84 6.59
C VAL A 114 -10.66 -7.47 7.04
N LEU A 115 -11.19 -6.69 6.11
CA LEU A 115 -11.83 -5.40 6.38
C LEU A 115 -13.30 -5.59 6.79
N GLY A 116 -13.87 -6.78 6.64
CA GLY A 116 -15.25 -7.09 6.99
C GLY A 116 -16.23 -6.92 5.82
N ARG A 117 -17.47 -7.39 6.02
CA ARG A 117 -18.48 -7.57 4.96
C ARG A 117 -18.95 -6.30 4.25
N ARG A 118 -18.74 -5.13 4.85
CA ARG A 118 -19.17 -3.84 4.30
C ARG A 118 -18.17 -3.24 3.31
N ALA A 119 -16.91 -3.66 3.34
CA ALA A 119 -15.89 -3.16 2.43
C ALA A 119 -16.09 -3.78 1.05
N LYS A 120 -16.44 -2.95 0.06
CA LYS A 120 -16.62 -3.39 -1.34
C LYS A 120 -15.29 -3.36 -2.07
N HIS A 121 -14.93 -4.45 -2.74
CA HIS A 121 -13.78 -4.50 -3.62
C HIS A 121 -14.15 -4.08 -5.04
N VAL A 122 -13.35 -3.20 -5.63
CA VAL A 122 -13.51 -2.67 -6.98
C VAL A 122 -12.18 -2.86 -7.70
N ARG A 123 -12.22 -3.61 -8.81
CA ARG A 123 -11.08 -3.72 -9.71
C ARG A 123 -11.11 -2.54 -10.69
N ALA A 124 -10.14 -1.65 -10.63
CA ALA A 124 -9.99 -0.54 -11.59
C ALA A 124 -8.53 -0.44 -12.04
N HIS A 125 -8.34 -0.34 -13.36
CA HIS A 125 -7.03 -0.15 -13.99
C HIS A 125 -6.89 1.35 -14.37
N PHE A 126 -6.17 1.67 -15.45
CA PHE A 126 -6.10 3.02 -16.04
C PHE A 126 -7.46 3.63 -16.35
N GLU A 127 -8.42 2.81 -16.78
CA GLU A 127 -9.80 3.23 -17.05
C GLU A 127 -10.55 3.43 -15.73
N GLY A 128 -11.00 4.67 -15.51
CA GLY A 128 -11.80 5.02 -14.35
C GLY A 128 -13.16 4.34 -14.39
N LYS A 129 -13.63 3.87 -13.24
CA LYS A 129 -14.97 3.31 -13.07
C LYS A 129 -15.85 4.26 -12.29
N PHE A 130 -17.00 4.59 -12.85
CA PHE A 130 -18.05 5.31 -12.16
C PHE A 130 -18.77 4.35 -11.20
N ILE A 131 -18.77 4.69 -9.91
CA ILE A 131 -19.42 3.89 -8.88
C ILE A 131 -20.33 4.79 -8.02
N PRO A 132 -21.60 4.41 -7.82
CA PRO A 132 -22.46 5.07 -6.86
C PRO A 132 -21.87 5.01 -5.44
N TYR A 133 -21.75 6.16 -4.79
CA TYR A 133 -21.25 6.27 -3.43
C TYR A 133 -21.88 7.48 -2.71
N GLY A 134 -22.49 7.23 -1.55
CA GLY A 134 -23.26 8.25 -0.83
C GLY A 134 -24.46 8.73 -1.65
N LYS A 135 -24.55 10.05 -1.87
CA LYS A 135 -25.63 10.69 -2.66
C LYS A 135 -25.26 10.92 -4.13
N GLY A 136 -24.11 10.42 -4.60
CA GLY A 136 -23.60 10.72 -5.94
C GLY A 136 -22.81 9.57 -6.57
N VAL A 137 -22.05 9.90 -7.62
CA VAL A 137 -21.19 8.96 -8.34
C VAL A 137 -19.75 9.43 -8.22
N VAL A 138 -18.84 8.51 -7.88
CA VAL A 138 -17.40 8.76 -7.83
C VAL A 138 -16.68 8.04 -8.97
N LEU A 139 -15.73 8.72 -9.61
CA LEU A 139 -14.84 8.12 -10.60
C LEU A 139 -13.60 7.53 -9.90
N LEU A 140 -13.48 6.21 -9.91
CA LEU A 140 -12.39 5.49 -9.25
C LEU A 140 -11.38 4.99 -10.28
N SER A 141 -10.11 5.36 -10.13
CA SER A 141 -9.00 4.84 -10.94
C SER A 141 -7.77 4.57 -10.07
N ASN A 142 -6.90 3.65 -10.48
CA ASN A 142 -5.64 3.39 -9.77
C ASN A 142 -4.48 4.31 -10.19
N ASN A 143 -4.71 5.22 -11.13
CA ASN A 143 -3.69 6.15 -11.64
C ASN A 143 -2.98 6.96 -10.54
N LYS A 144 -3.70 7.31 -9.47
CA LYS A 144 -3.16 8.13 -8.37
C LYS A 144 -2.10 7.37 -7.56
N ILE A 145 -2.35 6.10 -7.26
CA ILE A 145 -1.38 5.29 -6.51
C ILE A 145 -0.18 4.89 -7.38
N GLU A 146 -0.39 4.65 -8.66
CA GLU A 146 0.71 4.38 -9.60
C GLU A 146 1.67 5.58 -9.72
N ARG A 147 1.14 6.81 -9.74
CA ARG A 147 1.98 8.04 -9.72
C ARG A 147 2.80 8.17 -8.44
N TYR A 148 2.22 7.86 -7.29
CA TYR A 148 2.95 7.87 -6.01
C TYR A 148 4.09 6.86 -6.01
N GLN A 149 3.88 5.74 -6.69
CA GLN A 149 4.87 4.69 -6.76
C GLN A 149 5.94 4.92 -7.82
N ARG A 150 5.81 5.90 -8.73
CA ARG A 150 6.71 6.09 -9.88
C ARG A 150 8.16 6.30 -9.44
#